data_AF-A0A962XQQ6-F1
#
_entry.id   AF-A0A962XQQ6-F1
#
_cell.length_a   1.000
_cell.length_b   1.000
_cell.length_c   1.000
_cell.angle_alpha   90.00
_cell.angle_beta   90.00
_cell.angle_gamma   90.00
#
_symmetry.space_group_name_H-M   'P 1'
#
loop_
_entity.id
_entity.type
_entity.pdbx_description
1 polymer ?
#
loop_
_entity_poly.entity_id
_entity_poly.type
_entity_poly.pdbx_seq_one_letter_code
_entity_poly.pdbx_strand_id
1 'polypeptide(L)'
;MLDAVTKGFLTQHPASAARTLARLDSRDVEAVFSAMPHAVAARVLEQMAPGSASRCLLLLPPATAGEILARTTLLNAVAALRVMQPAQVQTLLAVVPRPIAARLRLRLRFSESVVGAYVDEDVLTLLPDQRVGDALRLFRRSGQHTGQTIPVLDRDRRLLGIADLGDLLGANDRRLLQHVLRPARAVLHARTALQAVTAHPAWLTHDSLPVINRNGVFQGVLRRSRVMEEGQDLLTEVTDRNELITTRAALADIFWVAVGALFIGGSVATEREPRDR
;
A
#
# COMPACT_ATOMS: atom_id res chain seq x y z
N MET A 1 13.12 -8.97 -37.59
CA MET A 1 12.09 -7.96 -37.91
C MET A 1 10.74 -8.66 -37.86
N LEU A 2 9.78 -8.19 -37.05
CA LEU A 2 8.44 -8.82 -36.97
C LEU A 2 7.74 -8.68 -38.34
N ASP A 3 7.06 -9.73 -38.79
CA ASP A 3 6.27 -9.69 -40.01
C ASP A 3 5.03 -8.79 -39.84
N ALA A 4 4.44 -8.39 -40.97
CA ALA A 4 3.29 -7.46 -40.97
C ALA A 4 2.08 -8.02 -40.22
N VAL A 5 1.92 -9.34 -40.22
CA VAL A 5 0.83 -10.06 -39.54
C VAL A 5 1.02 -9.99 -38.02
N THR A 6 2.22 -10.26 -37.51
CA THR A 6 2.51 -10.17 -36.06
C THR A 6 2.37 -8.73 -35.56
N LYS A 7 2.84 -7.74 -36.34
CA LYS A 7 2.69 -6.32 -35.99
C LYS A 7 1.20 -5.90 -35.95
N GLY A 8 0.40 -6.38 -36.90
CA GLY A 8 -1.06 -6.17 -36.93
C GLY A 8 -1.74 -6.77 -35.71
N PHE A 9 -1.43 -8.03 -35.39
CA PHE A 9 -1.99 -8.74 -34.23
C PHE A 9 -1.68 -8.03 -32.90
N LEU A 10 -0.43 -7.64 -32.67
CA LEU A 10 -0.02 -6.94 -31.44
C LEU A 10 -0.75 -5.60 -31.25
N THR A 11 -1.06 -4.92 -32.34
CA THR A 11 -1.76 -3.63 -32.32
C THR A 11 -3.26 -3.79 -32.08
N GLN A 12 -3.87 -4.82 -32.69
CA GLN A 12 -5.33 -5.05 -32.65
C GLN A 12 -5.76 -5.86 -31.41
N HIS A 13 -4.88 -6.71 -30.86
CA HIS A 13 -5.21 -7.62 -29.75
C HIS A 13 -4.17 -7.56 -28.60
N PRO A 14 -3.96 -6.40 -27.96
CA PRO A 14 -2.95 -6.22 -26.93
C PRO A 14 -3.14 -7.14 -25.71
N ALA A 15 -4.38 -7.44 -25.32
CA ALA A 15 -4.67 -8.35 -24.21
C ALA A 15 -4.31 -9.82 -24.51
N SER A 16 -4.48 -10.26 -25.76
CA SER A 16 -4.05 -11.60 -26.18
C SER A 16 -2.53 -11.67 -26.29
N ALA A 17 -1.89 -10.62 -26.81
CA ALA A 17 -0.44 -10.49 -26.83
C ALA A 17 0.16 -10.54 -25.41
N ALA A 18 -0.42 -9.81 -24.45
CA ALA A 18 0.01 -9.81 -23.06
C ALA A 18 -0.01 -11.21 -22.44
N ARG A 19 -1.10 -11.97 -22.63
CA ARG A 19 -1.23 -13.35 -22.13
C ARG A 19 -0.21 -14.31 -22.77
N THR A 20 0.11 -14.13 -24.05
CA THR A 20 1.11 -14.97 -24.72
C THR A 20 2.51 -14.64 -24.23
N LEU A 21 2.88 -13.35 -24.23
CA LEU A 21 4.19 -12.88 -23.79
C LEU A 21 4.49 -13.22 -22.32
N ALA A 22 3.47 -13.19 -21.46
CA ALA A 22 3.63 -13.56 -20.05
C ALA A 22 4.08 -15.03 -19.85
N ARG A 23 3.83 -15.90 -20.84
CA ARG A 23 4.17 -17.33 -20.81
C ARG A 23 5.46 -17.68 -21.56
N LEU A 24 6.08 -16.70 -22.24
CA LEU A 24 7.31 -16.92 -22.99
C LEU A 24 8.54 -16.95 -22.07
N ASP A 25 9.58 -17.59 -22.60
CA ASP A 25 10.91 -17.60 -22.02
C ASP A 25 11.59 -16.24 -22.17
N SER A 26 12.56 -15.98 -21.29
CA SER A 26 13.15 -14.66 -21.12
C SER A 26 13.83 -14.12 -22.39
N ARG A 27 14.43 -15.00 -23.21
CA ARG A 27 15.08 -14.62 -24.47
C ARG A 27 14.08 -14.14 -25.52
N ASP A 28 12.91 -14.78 -25.59
CA ASP A 28 11.89 -14.45 -26.58
C ASP A 28 11.15 -13.16 -26.22
N VAL A 29 10.95 -12.91 -24.92
CA VAL A 29 10.35 -11.66 -24.43
C VAL A 29 11.18 -10.46 -24.86
N GLU A 30 12.49 -10.48 -24.63
CA GLU A 30 13.38 -9.38 -25.01
C GLU A 30 13.34 -9.11 -26.52
N ALA A 31 13.43 -10.16 -27.33
CA ALA A 31 13.42 -10.05 -28.78
C ALA A 31 12.10 -9.45 -29.30
N VAL A 32 10.95 -9.90 -28.77
CA VAL A 32 9.64 -9.41 -29.21
C VAL A 32 9.42 -7.96 -28.78
N PHE A 33 9.72 -7.61 -27.53
CA PHE A 33 9.59 -6.22 -27.05
C PHE A 33 10.53 -5.25 -27.75
N SER A 34 11.75 -5.67 -28.07
CA SER A 34 12.70 -4.84 -28.82
C SER A 34 12.30 -4.63 -30.28
N ALA A 35 11.55 -5.58 -30.86
CA ALA A 35 11.04 -5.46 -32.23
C ALA A 35 9.70 -4.70 -32.31
N MET A 36 8.99 -4.50 -31.19
CA MET A 36 7.75 -3.73 -31.14
C MET A 36 8.01 -2.22 -31.12
N PRO A 37 7.20 -1.41 -31.83
CA PRO A 37 7.16 0.02 -31.55
C PRO A 37 6.82 0.28 -30.08
N HIS A 38 7.54 1.19 -29.42
CA HIS A 38 7.37 1.44 -27.98
C HIS A 38 5.93 1.76 -27.56
N ALA A 39 5.16 2.43 -28.42
CA ALA A 39 3.75 2.71 -28.17
C ALA A 39 2.87 1.44 -28.14
N VAL A 40 3.16 0.45 -29.00
CA VAL A 40 2.46 -0.84 -29.00
C VAL A 40 2.89 -1.66 -27.80
N ALA A 41 4.19 -1.71 -27.50
CA ALA A 41 4.72 -2.37 -26.32
C ALA A 41 4.11 -1.83 -25.02
N ALA A 42 3.92 -0.51 -24.91
CA ALA A 42 3.22 0.10 -23.77
C ALA A 42 1.79 -0.41 -23.62
N ARG A 43 1.00 -0.42 -24.71
CA ARG A 43 -0.38 -0.93 -24.70
C ARG A 43 -0.47 -2.41 -24.33
N VAL A 44 0.51 -3.21 -24.77
CA VAL A 44 0.59 -4.62 -24.38
C VAL A 44 0.93 -4.76 -22.90
N LEU A 45 1.89 -3.96 -22.41
CA LEU A 45 2.29 -3.94 -21.00
C LEU A 45 1.16 -3.50 -20.07
N GLU A 46 0.30 -2.58 -20.53
CA GLU A 46 -0.90 -2.14 -19.80
C GLU A 46 -1.95 -3.25 -19.60
N GLN A 47 -1.92 -4.29 -20.42
CA GLN A 47 -2.82 -5.44 -20.32
C GLN A 47 -2.18 -6.62 -19.57
N MET A 48 -0.94 -6.47 -19.09
CA MET A 48 -0.25 -7.49 -18.31
C MET A 48 -0.56 -7.33 -16.82
N ALA A 49 -0.58 -8.46 -16.10
CA ALA A 49 -0.53 -8.43 -14.65
C ALA A 49 0.78 -7.75 -14.17
N PRO A 50 0.77 -7.03 -13.02
CA PRO A 50 1.93 -6.26 -12.56
C PRO A 50 3.23 -7.05 -12.47
N GLY A 51 3.17 -8.30 -11.99
CA GLY A 51 4.32 -9.21 -11.93
C GLY A 51 4.93 -9.52 -13.29
N SER A 52 4.08 -9.81 -14.29
CA SER A 52 4.51 -10.09 -15.66
C SER A 52 5.08 -8.85 -16.35
N ALA A 53 4.41 -7.70 -16.20
CA ALA A 53 4.90 -6.43 -16.72
C ALA A 53 6.29 -6.07 -16.14
N SER A 54 6.44 -6.26 -14.83
CA SER A 54 7.71 -6.05 -14.13
C SER A 54 8.82 -6.95 -14.67
N ARG A 55 8.55 -8.27 -14.75
CA ARG A 55 9.49 -9.24 -15.33
C ARG A 55 9.92 -8.83 -16.73
N CYS A 56 8.98 -8.44 -17.60
CA CYS A 56 9.30 -8.02 -18.97
C CYS A 56 10.19 -6.77 -18.99
N LEU A 57 9.89 -5.75 -18.18
CA LEU A 57 10.71 -4.52 -18.10
C LEU A 57 12.15 -4.80 -17.65
N LEU A 58 12.34 -5.76 -16.74
CA LEU A 58 13.66 -6.12 -16.21
C LEU A 58 14.52 -6.94 -17.19
N LEU A 59 13.89 -7.57 -18.18
CA LEU A 59 14.58 -8.30 -19.25
C LEU A 59 15.04 -7.39 -20.38
N LEU A 60 14.56 -6.15 -20.43
CA LEU A 60 14.90 -5.21 -21.48
C LEU A 60 16.12 -4.36 -21.11
N PRO A 61 16.86 -3.87 -22.13
CA PRO A 61 17.82 -2.80 -21.92
C PRO A 61 17.15 -1.61 -21.21
N PRO A 62 17.78 -1.00 -20.19
CA PRO A 62 17.15 0.06 -19.39
C PRO A 62 16.59 1.21 -20.24
N ALA A 63 17.31 1.65 -21.27
CA ALA A 63 16.85 2.71 -22.17
C ALA A 63 15.52 2.35 -22.87
N THR A 64 15.41 1.14 -23.41
CA THR A 64 14.20 0.62 -24.06
C THR A 64 13.05 0.49 -23.06
N ALA A 65 13.33 -0.06 -21.88
CA ALA A 65 12.35 -0.17 -20.80
C ALA A 65 11.82 1.21 -20.37
N GLY A 66 12.71 2.20 -20.26
CA GLY A 66 12.36 3.58 -19.92
C GLY A 66 11.45 4.24 -20.97
N GLU A 67 11.72 4.05 -22.25
CA GLU A 67 10.89 4.56 -23.35
C GLU A 67 9.49 3.92 -23.37
N ILE A 68 9.40 2.61 -23.13
CA ILE A 68 8.11 1.92 -23.04
C ILE A 68 7.35 2.42 -21.81
N LEU A 69 8.00 2.45 -20.64
CA LEU A 69 7.42 2.89 -19.38
C LEU A 69 6.94 4.35 -19.42
N ALA A 70 7.61 5.20 -20.21
CA ALA A 70 7.22 6.60 -20.45
C ALA A 70 5.90 6.73 -21.23
N ARG A 71 5.51 5.71 -22.00
CA ARG A 71 4.29 5.69 -22.82
C ARG A 71 3.16 4.88 -22.18
N THR A 72 3.47 4.08 -21.17
CA THR A 72 2.49 3.37 -20.35
C THR A 72 1.69 4.35 -19.48
N THR A 73 0.40 4.10 -19.29
CA THR A 73 -0.42 4.87 -18.36
C THR A 73 0.19 4.89 -16.95
N LEU A 74 0.01 6.02 -16.25
CA LEU A 74 0.63 6.25 -14.94
C LEU A 74 0.29 5.15 -13.93
N LEU A 75 -0.95 4.68 -13.88
CA LEU A 75 -1.39 3.66 -12.93
C LEU A 75 -0.73 2.31 -13.21
N ASN A 76 -0.72 1.85 -14.47
CA ASN A 76 -0.11 0.56 -14.84
C ASN A 76 1.41 0.59 -14.68
N ALA A 77 2.05 1.71 -15.01
CA ALA A 77 3.48 1.90 -14.76
C ALA A 77 3.80 1.83 -13.26
N VAL A 78 3.02 2.49 -12.41
CA VAL A 78 3.19 2.43 -10.95
C VAL A 78 2.96 1.01 -10.42
N ALA A 79 1.92 0.32 -10.88
CA ALA A 79 1.63 -1.06 -10.48
C ALA A 79 2.80 -2.01 -10.81
N ALA A 80 3.35 -1.92 -12.02
CA ALA A 80 4.52 -2.72 -12.42
C ALA A 80 5.78 -2.37 -11.61
N LEU A 81 6.03 -1.09 -11.32
CA LEU A 81 7.18 -0.68 -10.52
C LEU A 81 7.06 -1.07 -9.04
N ARG A 82 5.85 -1.13 -8.48
CA ARG A 82 5.60 -1.49 -7.07
C ARG A 82 5.97 -2.93 -6.72
N VAL A 83 6.08 -3.82 -7.70
CA VAL A 83 6.46 -5.22 -7.48
C VAL A 83 7.96 -5.49 -7.70
N MET A 84 8.73 -4.44 -8.02
CA MET A 84 10.17 -4.52 -8.23
C MET A 84 10.97 -4.19 -6.96
N GLN A 85 12.23 -4.62 -6.92
CA GLN A 85 13.17 -4.20 -5.88
C GLN A 85 13.49 -2.70 -6.00
N PRO A 86 13.72 -1.97 -4.90
CA PRO A 86 13.98 -0.54 -4.94
C PRO A 86 15.14 -0.14 -5.87
N ALA A 87 16.21 -0.94 -5.90
CA ALA A 87 17.35 -0.71 -6.79
C ALA A 87 16.95 -0.75 -8.28
N GLN A 88 16.10 -1.71 -8.67
CA GLN A 88 15.61 -1.85 -10.04
C GLN A 88 14.72 -0.68 -10.44
N VAL A 89 13.83 -0.24 -9.54
CA VAL A 89 12.98 0.94 -9.75
C VAL A 89 13.83 2.19 -9.98
N GLN A 90 14.90 2.38 -9.19
CA GLN A 90 15.78 3.53 -9.37
C GLN A 90 16.51 3.50 -10.72
N THR A 91 16.99 2.33 -11.15
CA THR A 91 17.62 2.16 -12.47
C THR A 91 16.67 2.58 -13.59
N LEU A 92 15.41 2.13 -13.55
CA LEU A 92 14.42 2.50 -14.56
C LEU A 92 14.03 3.98 -14.48
N LEU A 93 13.85 4.54 -13.28
CA LEU A 93 13.52 5.96 -13.11
C LEU A 93 14.67 6.91 -13.48
N ALA A 94 15.90 6.42 -13.63
CA ALA A 94 17.04 7.19 -14.11
C ALA A 94 17.02 7.39 -15.63
N VAL A 95 16.39 6.48 -16.37
CA VAL A 95 16.32 6.47 -17.84
C VAL A 95 14.99 6.95 -18.40
N VAL A 96 13.94 7.04 -17.57
CA VAL A 96 12.66 7.67 -17.93
C VAL A 96 12.79 9.20 -18.00
N PRO A 97 12.13 9.90 -18.96
CA PRO A 97 12.11 11.36 -19.00
C PRO A 97 11.73 12.02 -17.68
N ARG A 98 12.50 13.04 -17.27
CA ARG A 98 12.39 13.69 -15.94
C ARG A 98 10.96 14.04 -15.50
N PRO A 99 10.09 14.66 -16.32
CA PRO A 99 8.73 15.00 -15.90
C PRO A 99 7.89 13.77 -15.53
N ILE A 100 8.04 12.67 -16.29
CA ILE A 100 7.32 11.43 -16.07
C ILE A 100 7.90 10.71 -14.85
N ALA A 101 9.23 10.65 -14.74
CA ALA A 101 9.90 10.05 -13.58
C ALA A 101 9.52 10.77 -12.27
N ALA A 102 9.32 12.10 -12.29
CA ALA A 102 8.82 12.85 -11.14
C ALA A 102 7.39 12.42 -10.74
N ARG A 103 6.48 12.27 -11.73
CA ARG A 103 5.11 11.79 -11.50
C ARG A 103 5.08 10.36 -10.96
N LEU A 104 5.92 9.48 -11.50
CA LEU A 104 6.07 8.10 -11.04
C LEU A 104 6.62 8.07 -9.60
N ARG A 105 7.68 8.81 -9.29
CA ARG A 105 8.23 8.94 -7.93
C ARG A 105 7.19 9.43 -6.94
N LEU A 106 6.38 10.41 -7.32
CA LEU A 106 5.31 10.93 -6.47
C LEU A 106 4.28 9.83 -6.16
N ARG A 107 3.80 9.12 -7.18
CA ARG A 107 2.82 8.03 -7.01
C ARG A 107 3.39 6.78 -6.34
N LEU A 108 4.68 6.52 -6.47
CA LEU A 108 5.36 5.44 -5.74
C LEU A 108 5.55 5.81 -4.25
N ARG A 109 5.68 7.10 -3.93
CA ARG A 109 5.75 7.61 -2.54
C ARG A 109 4.39 7.65 -1.86
N PHE A 110 3.33 7.93 -2.60
CA PHE A 110 1.96 7.79 -2.13
C PHE A 110 1.54 6.34 -2.29
N SER A 111 1.84 5.51 -1.29
CA SER A 111 1.27 4.17 -1.30
C SER A 111 -0.24 4.31 -1.13
N GLU A 112 -1.01 3.60 -1.96
CA GLU A 112 -2.43 3.33 -1.72
C GLU A 112 -2.65 2.50 -0.45
N SER A 113 -1.62 2.34 0.39
CA SER A 113 -1.62 1.56 1.62
C SER A 113 -1.24 2.40 2.85
N VAL A 114 -1.31 3.74 2.80
CA VAL A 114 -1.25 4.57 4.01
C VAL A 114 -2.64 5.05 4.42
N VAL A 115 -2.82 5.27 5.72
CA VAL A 115 -4.07 5.78 6.32
C VAL A 115 -4.60 6.99 5.56
N GLY A 116 -3.72 7.93 5.19
CA GLY A 116 -4.07 9.17 4.49
C GLY A 116 -4.83 8.98 3.16
N ALA A 117 -4.71 7.82 2.51
CA ALA A 117 -5.44 7.55 1.26
C ALA A 117 -6.94 7.23 1.48
N TYR A 118 -7.31 6.85 2.71
CA TYR A 118 -8.68 6.41 3.08
C TYR A 118 -9.33 7.35 4.10
N VAL A 119 -8.69 8.49 4.39
CA VAL A 119 -9.24 9.48 5.31
C VAL A 119 -10.51 10.06 4.71
N ASP A 120 -11.58 10.06 5.51
CA ASP A 120 -12.76 10.85 5.27
C ASP A 120 -12.53 12.24 5.86
N GLU A 121 -12.35 13.22 4.96
CA GLU A 121 -12.09 14.62 5.32
C GLU A 121 -13.40 15.40 5.57
N ASP A 122 -14.51 14.95 4.99
CA ASP A 122 -15.83 15.59 5.11
C ASP A 122 -16.55 15.06 6.35
N VAL A 123 -15.98 15.42 7.50
CA VAL A 123 -16.51 15.04 8.81
C VAL A 123 -16.94 16.27 9.59
N LEU A 124 -18.05 16.12 10.30
CA LEU A 124 -18.43 17.13 11.28
C LEU A 124 -17.35 17.24 12.35
N THR A 125 -16.96 18.47 12.67
CA THR A 125 -16.04 18.79 13.77
C THR A 125 -16.67 19.84 14.67
N LEU A 126 -16.28 19.84 15.94
CA LEU A 126 -16.81 20.73 16.97
C LEU A 126 -15.70 21.53 17.63
N LEU A 127 -16.06 22.63 18.29
CA LEU A 127 -15.15 23.48 19.06
C LEU A 127 -15.43 23.36 20.57
N PRO A 128 -14.40 23.46 21.44
CA PRO A 128 -14.54 23.25 22.88
C PRO A 128 -15.49 24.26 23.57
N ASP A 129 -15.62 25.46 23.03
CA ASP A 129 -16.44 26.56 23.52
C ASP A 129 -17.90 26.52 23.02
N GLN A 130 -18.26 25.55 22.18
CA GLN A 130 -19.65 25.33 21.77
C GLN A 130 -20.48 24.68 22.89
N ARG A 131 -21.78 24.99 22.91
CA ARG A 131 -22.75 24.33 23.80
C ARG A 131 -23.19 22.99 23.22
N VAL A 132 -23.49 22.03 24.09
CA VAL A 132 -24.00 20.70 23.70
C VAL A 132 -25.23 20.80 22.79
N GLY A 133 -26.19 21.67 23.12
CA GLY A 133 -27.40 21.83 22.32
C GLY A 133 -27.14 22.37 20.91
N ASP A 134 -26.13 23.24 20.74
CA ASP A 134 -25.71 23.74 19.42
C ASP A 134 -25.05 22.64 18.60
N ALA A 135 -24.19 21.84 19.24
CA ALA A 135 -23.52 20.70 18.62
C ALA A 135 -24.53 19.66 18.11
N LEU A 136 -25.53 19.31 18.93
CA LEU A 136 -26.60 18.38 18.53
C LEU A 136 -27.45 18.92 17.37
N ARG A 137 -27.74 20.23 17.34
CA ARG A 137 -28.41 20.86 16.20
C ARG A 137 -27.57 20.81 14.93
N LEU A 138 -26.27 21.07 15.05
CA LEU A 138 -25.34 21.01 13.93
C LEU A 138 -25.24 19.59 13.37
N PHE A 139 -25.14 18.58 14.25
CA PHE A 139 -25.16 17.18 13.87
C PHE A 139 -26.41 16.82 13.05
N ARG A 140 -27.60 17.15 13.56
CA ARG A 140 -28.87 16.89 12.86
C ARG A 140 -28.95 17.56 11.47
N ARG A 141 -28.35 18.74 11.31
CA ARG A 141 -28.34 19.48 10.03
C ARG A 141 -27.30 18.98 9.04
N SER A 142 -26.23 18.36 9.53
CA SER A 142 -25.12 17.90 8.68
C SER A 142 -25.52 16.76 7.73
N GLY A 143 -26.63 16.06 7.99
CA GLY A 143 -27.02 14.86 7.23
C GLY A 143 -26.07 13.67 7.44
N GLN A 144 -25.10 13.79 8.37
CA GLN A 144 -24.23 12.68 8.73
C GLN A 144 -25.05 11.64 9.49
N HIS A 145 -25.25 10.48 8.87
CA HIS A 145 -25.95 9.35 9.47
C HIS A 145 -25.00 8.30 10.07
N THR A 146 -23.69 8.52 9.97
CA THR A 146 -22.65 7.55 10.31
C THR A 146 -21.63 8.14 11.29
N GLY A 147 -21.42 7.45 12.41
CA GLY A 147 -20.39 7.76 13.41
C GLY A 147 -20.96 8.08 14.79
N GLN A 148 -20.45 7.39 15.82
CA GLN A 148 -20.82 7.62 17.23
C GLN A 148 -20.01 8.73 17.88
N THR A 149 -18.85 9.08 17.31
CA THR A 149 -17.88 10.00 17.90
C THR A 149 -17.58 11.17 16.97
N ILE A 150 -17.59 12.38 17.51
CA ILE A 150 -17.36 13.63 16.78
C ILE A 150 -16.04 14.26 17.27
N PRO A 151 -15.06 14.53 16.39
CA PRO A 151 -13.81 15.18 16.77
C PRO A 151 -14.04 16.61 17.28
N VAL A 152 -13.39 16.95 18.39
CA VAL A 152 -13.37 18.30 18.96
C VAL A 152 -11.98 18.91 18.74
N LEU A 153 -11.93 20.03 18.03
CA LEU A 153 -10.70 20.68 17.59
C LEU A 153 -10.52 22.05 18.24
N ASP A 154 -9.28 22.51 18.33
CA ASP A 154 -8.99 23.92 18.59
C ASP A 154 -9.09 24.78 17.32
N ARG A 155 -8.81 26.07 17.45
CA ARG A 155 -8.84 27.04 16.33
C ARG A 155 -7.73 26.80 15.30
N ASP A 156 -6.65 26.11 15.68
CA ASP A 156 -5.53 25.73 14.81
C ASP A 156 -5.75 24.34 14.16
N ARG A 157 -6.98 23.79 14.26
CA ARG A 157 -7.37 22.46 13.78
C ARG A 157 -6.56 21.32 14.41
N ARG A 158 -6.10 21.47 15.65
CA ARG A 158 -5.51 20.37 16.41
C ARG A 158 -6.59 19.63 17.18
N LEU A 159 -6.44 18.32 17.26
CA LEU A 159 -7.38 17.45 17.96
C LEU A 159 -7.22 17.60 19.47
N LEU A 160 -8.26 18.09 20.15
CA LEU A 160 -8.32 18.16 21.61
C LEU A 160 -8.91 16.87 22.21
N GLY A 161 -9.86 16.26 21.50
CA GLY A 161 -10.51 15.03 21.93
C GLY A 161 -11.69 14.66 21.03
N ILE A 162 -12.57 13.84 21.57
CA ILE A 162 -13.78 13.37 20.90
C ILE A 162 -15.00 13.55 21.81
N ALA A 163 -16.15 13.83 21.22
CA ALA A 163 -17.44 13.83 21.90
C ALA A 163 -18.28 12.64 21.40
N ASP A 164 -18.74 11.80 22.32
CA ASP A 164 -19.64 10.70 21.99
C ASP A 164 -21.08 11.20 21.88
N LEU A 165 -21.81 10.79 20.84
CA LEU A 165 -23.17 11.24 20.61
C LEU A 165 -24.12 10.83 21.76
N GLY A 166 -23.92 9.65 22.35
CA GLY A 166 -24.66 9.20 23.52
C GLY A 166 -24.40 10.09 24.74
N ASP A 167 -23.14 10.45 24.99
CA ASP A 167 -22.77 11.40 26.06
C ASP A 167 -23.41 12.78 25.81
N LEU A 168 -23.44 13.26 24.56
CA LEU A 168 -24.07 14.54 24.21
C LEU A 168 -25.58 14.52 24.41
N LEU A 169 -26.25 13.44 24.02
CA LEU A 169 -27.71 13.28 24.19
C LEU A 169 -28.12 13.23 25.67
N GLY A 170 -27.27 12.70 26.55
CA GLY A 170 -27.50 12.67 28.00
C GLY A 170 -27.08 13.95 28.74
N ALA A 171 -26.36 14.86 28.10
CA ALA A 171 -25.84 16.07 28.73
C ALA A 171 -26.82 17.26 28.65
N ASN A 172 -26.67 18.21 29.58
CA ASN A 172 -27.44 19.45 29.56
C ASN A 172 -27.04 20.32 28.36
N ASP A 173 -28.02 20.76 27.57
CA ASP A 173 -27.85 21.63 26.39
C ASP A 173 -26.98 22.87 26.62
N ARG A 174 -26.99 23.45 27.83
CA ARG A 174 -26.24 24.67 28.16
C ARG A 174 -24.78 24.39 28.51
N ARG A 175 -24.40 23.14 28.77
CA ARG A 175 -23.01 22.76 29.11
C ARG A 175 -22.10 22.98 27.90
N LEU A 176 -20.87 23.41 28.15
CA LEU A 176 -19.84 23.55 27.11
C LEU A 176 -19.19 22.19 26.78
N LEU A 177 -18.82 21.99 25.52
CA LEU A 177 -18.21 20.75 25.04
C LEU A 177 -16.88 20.43 25.71
N GLN A 178 -16.08 21.43 26.09
CA GLN A 178 -14.83 21.22 26.83
C GLN A 178 -15.01 20.43 28.14
N HIS A 179 -16.20 20.45 28.73
CA HIS A 179 -16.51 19.71 29.95
C HIS A 179 -17.13 18.34 29.70
N VAL A 180 -17.39 17.97 28.44
CA VAL A 180 -18.03 16.72 28.02
C VAL A 180 -17.09 15.87 27.17
N LEU A 181 -16.21 16.50 26.39
CA LEU A 181 -15.25 15.80 25.54
C LEU A 181 -14.34 14.88 26.36
N ARG A 182 -13.92 13.79 25.73
CA ARG A 182 -12.95 12.83 26.28
C ARG A 182 -11.71 12.81 25.41
N PRO A 183 -10.53 12.48 25.98
CA PRO A 183 -9.33 12.25 25.18
C PRO A 183 -9.56 11.17 24.13
N ALA A 184 -9.05 11.37 22.91
CA ALA A 184 -9.05 10.33 21.90
C ALA A 184 -8.10 9.20 22.33
N ARG A 185 -8.64 8.00 22.58
CA ARG A 185 -7.86 6.84 23.06
C ARG A 185 -6.77 6.39 22.07
N ALA A 186 -7.00 6.63 20.78
CA ALA A 186 -6.02 6.40 19.74
C ALA A 186 -6.18 7.46 18.64
N VAL A 187 -5.04 7.90 18.11
CA VAL A 187 -4.97 8.86 17.01
C VAL A 187 -3.97 8.30 15.99
N LEU A 188 -4.37 8.23 14.73
CA LEU A 188 -3.52 7.71 13.66
C LEU A 188 -2.75 8.83 12.99
N HIS A 189 -1.53 8.54 12.52
CA HIS A 189 -0.84 9.42 11.59
C HIS A 189 -1.26 9.10 10.16
N ALA A 190 -1.46 10.13 9.34
CA ALA A 190 -1.81 9.98 7.91
C ALA A 190 -0.77 9.17 7.11
N ARG A 191 0.46 9.06 7.62
CA ARG A 191 1.56 8.30 7.00
C ARG A 191 1.69 6.87 7.54
N THR A 192 0.91 6.50 8.55
CA THR A 192 0.90 5.13 9.08
C THR A 192 0.46 4.18 7.98
N ALA A 193 1.15 3.03 7.86
CA ALA A 193 0.74 1.97 6.95
C ALA A 193 -0.61 1.41 7.40
N LEU A 194 -1.54 1.26 6.45
CA LEU A 194 -2.91 0.79 6.70
C LEU A 194 -2.92 -0.60 7.35
N GLN A 195 -1.99 -1.49 6.95
CA GLN A 195 -1.85 -2.83 7.55
C GLN A 195 -1.49 -2.79 9.03
N ALA A 196 -0.76 -1.78 9.49
CA ALA A 196 -0.45 -1.64 10.92
C ALA A 196 -1.67 -1.23 11.75
N VAL A 197 -2.71 -0.67 11.09
CA VAL A 197 -3.94 -0.23 11.76
C VAL A 197 -4.87 -1.41 12.02
N THR A 198 -4.93 -2.40 11.12
CA THR A 198 -5.91 -3.50 11.23
C THR A 198 -5.71 -4.37 12.47
N ALA A 199 -4.48 -4.52 12.94
CA ALA A 199 -4.13 -5.23 14.18
C ALA A 199 -4.26 -4.36 15.45
N HIS A 200 -4.53 -3.06 15.32
CA HIS A 200 -4.54 -2.15 16.46
C HIS A 200 -5.79 -2.36 17.33
N PRO A 201 -5.68 -2.49 18.68
CA PRO A 201 -6.86 -2.74 19.54
C PRO A 201 -7.96 -1.68 19.41
N ALA A 202 -7.57 -0.40 19.23
CA ALA A 202 -8.53 0.68 19.01
C ALA A 202 -9.32 0.53 17.69
N TRP A 203 -8.74 -0.08 16.66
CA TRP A 203 -9.40 -0.34 15.39
C TRP A 203 -10.48 -1.42 15.49
N LEU A 204 -10.27 -2.39 16.38
CA LEU A 204 -11.24 -3.46 16.64
C LEU A 204 -12.42 -3.00 17.49
N THR A 205 -12.22 -1.95 18.29
CA THR A 205 -13.18 -1.49 19.30
C THR A 205 -13.94 -0.22 18.91
N HIS A 206 -13.49 0.51 17.89
CA HIS A 206 -14.12 1.76 17.44
C HIS A 206 -14.40 1.71 15.94
N ASP A 207 -15.52 2.28 15.51
CA ASP A 207 -15.92 2.32 14.09
C ASP A 207 -15.07 3.29 13.27
N SER A 208 -14.45 4.27 13.93
CA SER A 208 -13.57 5.22 13.28
C SER A 208 -12.48 5.72 14.23
N LEU A 209 -11.35 6.13 13.66
CA LEU A 209 -10.23 6.71 14.39
C LEU A 209 -9.83 8.07 13.78
N PRO A 210 -9.54 9.09 14.60
CA PRO A 210 -9.09 10.38 14.11
C PRO A 210 -7.68 10.30 13.52
N VAL A 211 -7.42 11.09 12.48
CA VAL A 211 -6.16 11.10 11.75
C VAL A 211 -5.53 12.49 11.78
N ILE A 212 -4.23 12.55 12.09
CA ILE A 212 -3.43 13.77 12.10
C ILE A 212 -2.25 13.68 11.13
N ASN A 213 -1.76 14.84 10.68
CA ASN A 213 -0.50 14.93 9.94
C ASN A 213 0.70 15.04 10.90
N ARG A 214 1.91 15.17 10.33
CA ARG A 214 3.17 15.31 11.08
C ARG A 214 3.25 16.56 11.97
N ASN A 215 2.45 17.58 11.69
CA ASN A 215 2.42 18.84 12.44
C ASN A 215 1.33 18.83 13.54
N GLY A 216 0.66 17.69 13.76
CA GLY A 216 -0.44 17.57 14.72
C GLY A 216 -1.77 18.15 14.24
N VAL A 217 -1.88 18.52 12.96
CA VAL A 217 -3.13 19.07 12.38
C VAL A 217 -4.05 17.92 11.98
N PHE A 218 -5.31 18.01 12.41
CA PHE A 218 -6.37 17.06 12.08
C PHE A 218 -6.66 17.04 10.57
N GLN A 219 -6.63 15.85 10.00
CA GLN A 219 -6.87 15.60 8.57
C GLN A 219 -8.27 15.02 8.31
N GLY A 220 -8.88 14.35 9.29
CA GLY A 220 -10.16 13.68 9.12
C GLY A 220 -10.26 12.43 9.99
N VAL A 221 -11.17 11.52 9.64
CA VAL A 221 -11.30 10.22 10.32
C VAL A 221 -11.07 9.08 9.36
N LEU A 222 -10.46 8.00 9.84
CA LEU A 222 -10.39 6.73 9.14
C LEU A 222 -11.57 5.87 9.62
N ARG A 223 -12.52 5.57 8.74
CA ARG A 223 -13.67 4.70 9.05
C ARG A 223 -13.34 3.24 8.74
N ARG A 224 -13.75 2.34 9.62
CA ARG A 224 -13.56 0.90 9.43
C ARG A 224 -14.31 0.38 8.21
N SER A 225 -15.55 0.82 7.98
CA SER A 225 -16.34 0.42 6.81
C SER A 225 -15.61 0.71 5.50
N ARG A 226 -15.07 1.92 5.34
CA ARG A 226 -14.34 2.33 4.14
C ARG A 226 -13.08 1.50 3.90
N VAL A 227 -12.32 1.21 4.96
CA VAL A 227 -11.13 0.34 4.84
C VAL A 227 -11.51 -1.10 4.50
N MET A 228 -12.64 -1.60 5.01
CA MET A 228 -13.15 -2.92 4.64
C MET A 228 -13.62 -2.95 3.19
N GLU A 229 -14.26 -1.90 2.69
CA GLU A 229 -14.78 -1.82 1.32
C GLU A 229 -13.69 -1.54 0.27
N GLU A 230 -12.79 -0.60 0.54
CA GLU A 230 -11.81 -0.10 -0.45
C GLU A 230 -10.39 -0.63 -0.19
N GLY A 231 -10.09 -1.05 1.04
CA GLY A 231 -8.73 -1.41 1.47
C GLY A 231 -8.46 -2.92 1.57
N GLN A 232 -9.49 -3.77 1.50
CA GLN A 232 -9.35 -5.22 1.71
C GLN A 232 -8.48 -5.91 0.67
N ASP A 233 -8.63 -5.56 -0.61
CA ASP A 233 -7.83 -6.16 -1.69
C ASP A 233 -6.34 -5.86 -1.51
N LEU A 234 -6.03 -4.62 -1.12
CA LEU A 234 -4.65 -4.17 -0.86
C LEU A 234 -4.06 -4.81 0.40
N LEU A 235 -4.86 -4.99 1.46
CA LEU A 235 -4.43 -5.64 2.69
C LEU A 235 -4.15 -7.14 2.46
N THR A 236 -5.01 -7.80 1.66
CA THR A 236 -4.84 -9.21 1.27
C THR A 236 -3.59 -9.38 0.41
N GLU A 237 -3.42 -8.56 -0.63
CA GLU A 237 -2.26 -8.63 -1.53
C GLU A 237 -0.93 -8.41 -0.78
N VAL A 238 -0.89 -7.48 0.18
CA VAL A 238 0.31 -7.24 1.01
C VAL A 238 0.57 -8.40 1.97
N THR A 239 -0.47 -9.01 2.53
CA THR A 239 -0.35 -10.15 3.45
C THR A 239 0.19 -11.38 2.70
N ASP A 240 -0.39 -11.73 1.55
CA ASP A 240 0.08 -12.81 0.69
C ASP A 240 1.55 -12.61 0.27
N ARG A 241 1.92 -11.38 -0.09
CA ARG A 241 3.29 -11.04 -0.48
C ARG A 241 4.26 -11.19 0.70
N ASN A 242 3.86 -10.84 1.91
CA ASN A 242 4.69 -11.00 3.11
C ASN A 242 4.84 -12.46 3.52
N GLU A 243 3.78 -13.28 3.42
CA GLU A 243 3.85 -14.72 3.69
C GLU A 243 4.79 -15.45 2.72
N LEU A 244 4.79 -15.06 1.45
CA LEU A 244 5.76 -15.55 0.46
C LEU A 244 7.21 -15.20 0.81
N ILE A 245 7.45 -14.06 1.45
CA ILE A 245 8.80 -13.62 1.87
C ILE A 245 9.24 -14.36 3.13
N THR A 246 8.36 -14.48 4.15
CA THR A 246 8.67 -15.22 5.38
C THR A 246 8.85 -16.71 5.11
N THR A 247 8.06 -17.31 4.21
CA THR A 247 8.25 -18.71 3.81
C THR A 247 9.59 -18.92 3.11
N ARG A 248 10.01 -18.01 2.24
CA ARG A 248 11.34 -18.08 1.58
C ARG A 248 12.49 -17.87 2.56
N ALA A 249 12.36 -16.97 3.52
CA ALA A 249 13.35 -16.75 4.56
C ALA A 249 13.47 -17.96 5.49
N ALA A 250 12.34 -18.53 5.95
CA ALA A 250 12.30 -19.73 6.78
C ALA A 250 12.88 -20.95 6.04
N LEU A 251 12.59 -21.12 4.75
CA LEU A 251 13.19 -22.17 3.93
C LEU A 251 14.70 -21.98 3.73
N ALA A 252 15.18 -20.74 3.63
CA ALA A 252 16.62 -20.44 3.55
C ALA A 252 17.34 -20.73 4.88
N ASP A 253 16.72 -20.45 6.02
CA ASP A 253 17.25 -20.78 7.34
C ASP A 253 17.31 -22.30 7.55
N ILE A 254 16.25 -23.03 7.17
CA ILE A 254 16.24 -24.52 7.19
C ILE A 254 17.33 -25.08 6.28
N PHE A 255 17.51 -24.51 5.08
CA PHE A 255 18.54 -24.92 4.14
C PHE A 255 19.95 -24.74 4.73
N TRP A 256 20.24 -23.58 5.36
CA TRP A 256 21.54 -23.35 6.00
C TRP A 256 21.80 -24.24 7.21
N VAL A 257 20.77 -24.55 8.00
CA VAL A 257 20.88 -25.52 9.11
C VAL A 257 21.19 -26.93 8.57
N ALA A 258 20.50 -27.36 7.51
CA ALA A 258 20.74 -28.67 6.88
C ALA A 258 22.14 -28.76 6.24
N VAL A 259 22.59 -27.71 5.56
CA VAL A 259 23.94 -27.65 4.96
C VAL A 259 25.01 -27.59 6.04
N GLY A 260 24.80 -26.82 7.12
CA GLY A 260 25.73 -26.75 8.26
C GLY A 260 25.92 -28.09 8.96
N ALA A 261 24.85 -28.89 9.09
CA ALA A 261 24.92 -30.24 9.67
C ALA A 261 25.76 -31.21 8.82
N LEU A 262 25.80 -31.03 7.49
CA LEU A 262 26.61 -31.83 6.57
C LEU A 262 28.12 -31.55 6.65
N PHE A 263 28.52 -30.38 7.16
CA PHE A 263 29.94 -30.03 7.34
C PHE A 263 30.50 -30.35 8.73
N ILE A 264 29.64 -30.66 9.72
CA ILE A 264 30.05 -30.96 11.09
C ILE A 264 30.12 -32.49 11.35
N GLY A 265 29.53 -33.32 10.48
CA GLY A 265 29.59 -34.78 10.58
C GLY A 265 30.84 -35.41 9.94
N GLY A 266 32.04 -35.08 10.44
CA GLY A 266 33.30 -35.51 9.81
C GLY A 266 34.50 -35.60 10.75
N SER A 267 34.33 -36.14 11.96
CA SER A 267 35.47 -36.60 12.76
C SER A 267 35.06 -37.78 13.66
N VAL A 268 35.26 -38.99 13.14
CA VAL A 268 35.29 -40.24 13.92
C VAL A 268 36.75 -40.64 14.11
N ALA A 269 37.00 -41.31 15.25
CA ALA A 269 38.21 -41.96 15.76
C ALA A 269 39.06 -41.08 16.69
N THR A 270 39.38 -41.51 17.91
CA THR A 270 40.04 -42.80 18.18
C THR A 270 39.78 -43.29 19.61
N GLU A 271 39.60 -44.61 19.74
CA GLU A 271 39.59 -45.38 20.98
C GLU A 271 40.79 -45.11 21.89
N ARG A 272 40.54 -45.17 23.21
CA ARG A 272 41.43 -45.84 24.17
C ARG A 272 40.68 -46.07 25.48
N GLU A 273 40.26 -47.30 25.70
CA GLU A 273 39.99 -47.85 27.02
C GLU A 273 41.34 -48.17 27.69
N PRO A 274 41.47 -47.95 29.01
CA PRO A 274 41.73 -49.12 29.83
C PRO A 274 40.94 -49.13 31.16
N ARG A 275 40.59 -50.37 31.53
CA ARG A 275 40.09 -50.88 32.80
C ARG A 275 40.65 -50.20 34.06
N ASP A 276 39.75 -49.99 35.00
CA ASP A 276 40.04 -49.76 36.41
C ASP A 276 39.98 -51.12 37.15
N ARG A 277 41.10 -51.49 37.80
CA ARG A 277 41.35 -52.65 38.68
C ARG A 277 41.34 -54.08 38.11
#